data_AF-A0A3C2CLD5-F1
#
_entry.id   AF-A0A3C2CLD5-F1
#
_cell.length_a   1.000
_cell.length_b   1.000
_cell.length_c   1.000
_cell.angle_alpha   90.00
_cell.angle_beta   90.00
_cell.angle_gamma   90.00
#
_symmetry.space_group_name_H-M   'P 1'
#
loop_
_entity.id
_entity.type
_entity.pdbx_description
1 polymer ?
#
loop_
_entity_poly.entity_id
_entity_poly.type
_entity_poly.pdbx_seq_one_letter_code
_entity_poly.pdbx_strand_id
1 'polypeptide(L)'
;MQTGREEGVTSLSGDVLAFFGMLLFCLYFVISKKARTEIDSVPYQLWLTIFALLPVAIAALSFGEGLSPPTGEEWLPVLIISLIPGTGHLLQNFAHGHVSLVLMGLINLLAVAIVPLYAWWLLEEKPGLVQLIGIGIVIGTLAMVVSRPTRQLTGIG
;
A
#
# COMPACT_ATOMS: atom_id res chain seq x y z
N MET A 1 -0.32 -17.69 -32.66
CA MET A 1 -0.06 -16.24 -32.53
C MET A 1 -1.24 -15.64 -31.77
N GLN A 2 -1.16 -15.62 -30.43
CA GLN A 2 -2.19 -15.04 -29.57
C GLN A 2 -1.89 -13.55 -29.44
N THR A 3 -2.75 -12.69 -30.00
CA THR A 3 -2.76 -11.26 -29.68
C THR A 3 -3.46 -11.09 -28.34
N GLY A 4 -2.70 -11.31 -27.25
CA GLY A 4 -3.17 -11.18 -25.86
C GLY A 4 -3.39 -9.72 -25.48
N ARG A 5 -4.44 -9.11 -26.03
CA ARG A 5 -5.03 -7.92 -25.43
C ARG A 5 -5.80 -8.43 -24.22
N GLU A 6 -5.26 -8.27 -23.02
CA GLU A 6 -6.03 -8.48 -21.79
C GLU A 6 -7.18 -7.46 -21.79
N GLU A 7 -8.33 -7.86 -22.33
CA GLU A 7 -9.56 -7.12 -22.14
C GLU A 7 -9.88 -7.20 -20.66
N GLY A 8 -9.65 -6.10 -19.94
CA GLY A 8 -9.94 -6.01 -18.52
C GLY A 8 -11.39 -6.42 -18.28
N VAL A 9 -11.58 -7.59 -17.67
CA VAL A 9 -12.89 -8.14 -17.41
C VAL A 9 -13.52 -7.33 -16.27
N THR A 10 -14.30 -6.30 -16.61
CA THR A 10 -15.00 -5.50 -15.60
C THR A 10 -16.14 -6.33 -15.01
N SER A 11 -16.06 -6.65 -13.73
CA SER A 11 -17.11 -7.39 -13.01
C SER A 11 -17.68 -6.53 -11.89
N LEU A 12 -19.01 -6.48 -11.79
CA LEU A 12 -19.70 -5.81 -10.67
C LEU A 12 -19.23 -6.34 -9.31
N SER A 13 -18.94 -7.65 -9.21
CA SER A 13 -18.42 -8.23 -7.96
C SER A 13 -17.02 -7.71 -7.64
N GLY A 14 -16.17 -7.51 -8.66
CA GLY A 14 -14.85 -6.91 -8.53
C GLY A 14 -14.92 -5.45 -8.11
N ASP A 15 -15.83 -4.68 -8.72
CA ASP A 15 -16.05 -3.26 -8.37
C ASP A 15 -16.53 -3.11 -6.92
N VAL A 16 -17.46 -3.95 -6.48
CA VAL A 16 -17.94 -3.97 -5.10
C VAL A 16 -16.81 -4.34 -4.14
N LEU A 17 -16.01 -5.35 -4.47
CA LEU A 17 -14.87 -5.75 -3.64
C LEU A 17 -13.80 -4.64 -3.57
N ALA A 18 -13.52 -3.96 -4.68
CA ALA A 18 -12.61 -2.83 -4.74
C ALA A 18 -13.11 -1.65 -3.89
N PHE A 19 -14.41 -1.35 -3.94
CA PHE A 19 -15.03 -0.30 -3.12
C PHE A 19 -14.90 -0.60 -1.62
N PHE A 20 -15.26 -1.82 -1.19
CA PHE A 20 -15.11 -2.21 0.22
C PHE A 20 -13.64 -2.29 0.65
N GLY A 21 -12.76 -2.77 -0.23
CA GLY A 21 -11.31 -2.77 -0.01
C GLY A 21 -10.77 -1.37 0.24
N MET A 22 -11.19 -0.39 -0.58
CA MET A 22 -10.86 1.02 -0.38
C MET A 22 -11.37 1.53 0.98
N LEU A 23 -12.63 1.25 1.34
CA LEU A 23 -13.19 1.67 2.63
C LEU A 23 -12.42 1.09 3.82
N LEU A 24 -12.11 -0.20 3.79
CA LEU A 24 -11.32 -0.87 4.82
C LEU A 24 -9.91 -0.28 4.90
N PHE A 25 -9.29 0.02 3.76
CA PHE A 25 -7.98 0.66 3.71
C PHE A 25 -7.99 2.07 4.31
N CYS A 26 -8.98 2.89 3.97
CA CYS A 26 -9.17 4.21 4.56
C CYS A 26 -9.39 4.11 6.08
N LEU A 27 -10.22 3.19 6.52
CA LEU A 27 -10.49 2.97 7.94
C LEU A 27 -9.23 2.52 8.68
N TYR A 28 -8.46 1.60 8.11
CA TYR A 28 -7.16 1.17 8.61
C TYR A 28 -6.23 2.38 8.79
N PHE A 29 -6.12 3.31 7.83
CA PHE A 29 -5.27 4.49 7.96
C PHE A 29 -5.68 5.41 9.11
N VAL A 30 -6.98 5.65 9.28
CA VAL A 30 -7.51 6.53 10.33
C VAL A 30 -7.34 5.87 11.70
N ILE A 31 -7.71 4.60 11.84
CA ILE A 31 -7.57 3.85 13.09
C ILE A 31 -6.10 3.69 13.46
N SER A 32 -5.23 3.35 12.50
CA SER A 32 -3.78 3.23 12.74
C SER A 32 -3.22 4.52 13.28
N LYS A 33 -3.54 5.65 12.65
CA LYS A 33 -3.09 6.95 13.15
C LYS A 33 -3.54 7.23 14.58
N LYS A 34 -4.80 6.91 14.93
CA LYS A 34 -5.30 7.05 16.30
C LYS A 34 -4.59 6.09 17.27
N ALA A 35 -4.43 4.82 16.92
CA ALA A 35 -3.75 3.83 17.76
C ALA A 35 -2.26 4.17 18.00
N ARG A 36 -1.61 4.77 17.01
CA ARG A 36 -0.21 5.21 17.07
C ARG A 36 0.02 6.39 18.02
N THR A 37 -1.01 6.98 18.63
CA THR A 37 -0.84 7.96 19.73
C THR A 37 -0.65 7.30 21.09
N GLU A 38 -0.96 6.01 21.24
CA GLU A 38 -0.92 5.29 22.53
C GLU A 38 0.00 4.06 22.52
N ILE A 39 0.18 3.43 21.36
CA ILE A 39 1.01 2.24 21.18
C ILE A 39 2.28 2.66 20.42
N ASP A 40 3.41 1.96 20.57
CA ASP A 40 4.64 2.13 19.76
C ASP A 40 4.61 1.33 18.43
N SER A 41 5.44 1.69 17.46
CA SER A 41 5.31 1.18 16.07
C SER A 41 5.61 -0.31 15.97
N VAL A 42 6.62 -0.78 16.70
CA VAL A 42 7.01 -2.20 16.76
C VAL A 42 5.91 -3.08 17.37
N PRO A 43 5.41 -2.82 18.61
CA PRO A 43 4.33 -3.63 19.17
C PRO A 43 3.04 -3.50 18.36
N TYR A 44 2.77 -2.34 17.77
CA TYR A 44 1.64 -2.17 16.87
C TYR A 44 1.74 -3.07 15.63
N GLN A 45 2.89 -3.10 14.96
CA GLN A 45 3.14 -3.98 13.81
C GLN A 45 3.01 -5.46 14.18
N LEU A 46 3.54 -5.86 15.34
CA LEU A 46 3.45 -7.23 15.84
C LEU A 46 1.99 -7.66 15.99
N TRP A 47 1.19 -6.88 16.71
CA TRP A 47 -0.23 -7.19 16.93
C TRP A 47 -1.03 -7.15 15.64
N LEU A 48 -0.80 -6.16 14.77
CA LEU A 48 -1.43 -6.13 13.45
C LEU A 48 -1.17 -7.40 12.65
N THR A 49 0.09 -7.88 12.64
CA THR A 49 0.47 -9.09 11.90
C THR A 49 -0.21 -10.33 12.47
N ILE A 50 -0.27 -10.45 13.81
CA ILE A 50 -0.97 -11.56 14.49
C ILE A 50 -2.46 -11.55 14.15
N PHE A 51 -3.13 -10.40 14.25
CA PHE A 51 -4.56 -10.30 13.97
C PHE A 51 -4.88 -10.47 12.47
N ALA A 52 -3.96 -10.09 11.57
CA ALA A 52 -4.10 -10.29 10.14
C ALA A 52 -4.13 -11.78 9.73
N LEU A 53 -3.58 -12.69 10.54
CA LEU A 53 -3.65 -14.13 10.28
C LEU A 53 -5.08 -14.62 10.10
N LEU A 54 -6.03 -14.10 10.88
CA LEU A 54 -7.42 -14.54 10.82
C LEU A 54 -8.11 -14.21 9.48
N PRO A 55 -8.20 -12.95 9.03
CA PRO A 55 -8.82 -12.63 7.74
C PRO A 55 -8.05 -13.24 6.56
N VAL A 56 -6.72 -13.34 6.64
CA VAL A 56 -5.90 -13.99 5.60
C VAL A 56 -6.21 -15.50 5.53
N ALA A 57 -6.32 -16.19 6.67
CA ALA A 57 -6.68 -17.60 6.71
C ALA A 57 -8.10 -17.84 6.19
N ILE A 58 -9.06 -17.00 6.57
CA ILE A 58 -10.44 -17.08 6.05
C ILE A 58 -10.43 -16.91 4.52
N ALA A 59 -9.72 -15.91 4.00
CA ALA A 59 -9.61 -15.69 2.57
C ALA A 59 -8.97 -16.89 1.86
N ALA A 60 -7.81 -17.36 2.31
CA ALA A 60 -7.10 -18.50 1.73
C ALA A 60 -7.99 -19.75 1.63
N LEU A 61 -8.62 -20.13 2.75
CA LEU A 61 -9.51 -21.29 2.80
C LEU A 61 -10.75 -21.13 1.91
N SER A 62 -11.27 -19.90 1.78
CA SER A 62 -12.44 -19.61 0.93
C SER A 62 -12.12 -19.76 -0.56
N PHE A 63 -10.87 -19.55 -0.96
CA PHE A 63 -10.39 -19.76 -2.33
C PHE A 63 -9.90 -21.19 -2.59
N GLY A 64 -9.95 -22.07 -1.58
CA GLY A 64 -9.46 -23.45 -1.69
C GLY A 64 -7.93 -23.58 -1.57
N GLU A 65 -7.25 -22.52 -1.13
CA GLU A 65 -5.81 -22.53 -0.89
C GLU A 65 -5.48 -23.19 0.45
N GLY A 66 -4.36 -23.91 0.49
CA GLY A 66 -3.85 -24.55 1.69
C GLY A 66 -3.12 -23.59 2.63
N LEU A 67 -3.08 -23.91 3.91
CA LEU A 67 -2.28 -23.21 4.94
C LEU A 67 -1.00 -24.00 5.30
N SER A 68 -0.52 -24.84 4.39
CA SER A 68 0.68 -25.63 4.61
C SER A 68 1.90 -24.72 4.76
N PRO A 69 2.77 -24.96 5.75
CA PRO A 69 4.03 -24.22 5.86
C PRO A 69 4.88 -24.40 4.60
N PRO A 70 5.68 -23.39 4.22
CA PRO A 70 6.67 -23.53 3.16
C PRO A 70 7.65 -24.68 3.45
N THR A 71 8.14 -25.31 2.40
CA THR A 71 9.08 -26.44 2.45
C THR A 71 10.39 -26.12 1.74
N GLY A 72 11.53 -26.50 2.33
CA GLY A 72 12.85 -26.39 1.70
C GLY A 72 13.17 -25.00 1.17
N GLU A 73 13.30 -24.89 -0.16
CA GLU A 73 13.69 -23.66 -0.87
C GLU A 73 12.61 -22.57 -0.86
N GLU A 74 11.35 -22.91 -0.56
CA GLU A 74 10.22 -21.96 -0.50
C GLU A 74 10.38 -20.94 0.65
N TRP A 75 11.19 -21.25 1.65
CA TRP A 75 11.48 -20.33 2.75
C TRP A 75 12.27 -19.09 2.31
N LEU A 76 13.14 -19.22 1.30
CA LEU A 76 13.97 -18.11 0.86
C LEU A 76 13.12 -16.91 0.35
N PRO A 77 12.20 -17.07 -0.63
CA PRO A 77 11.34 -15.98 -1.05
C PRO A 77 10.43 -15.45 0.06
N VAL A 78 9.93 -16.33 0.95
CA VAL A 78 9.11 -15.92 2.11
C VAL A 78 9.90 -14.99 3.04
N LEU A 79 11.17 -15.33 3.34
CA LEU A 79 12.04 -14.50 4.16
C LEU A 79 12.37 -13.18 3.46
N ILE A 80 12.65 -13.20 2.16
CA ILE A 80 12.92 -12.00 1.37
C ILE A 80 11.73 -11.03 1.42
N ILE A 81 10.51 -11.52 1.17
CA ILE A 81 9.30 -10.69 1.19
C ILE A 81 8.97 -10.20 2.61
N SER A 82 9.19 -11.04 3.62
CA SER A 82 8.91 -10.69 5.02
C SER A 82 9.89 -9.64 5.56
N LEU A 83 11.17 -9.70 5.17
CA LEU A 83 12.19 -8.78 5.68
C LEU A 83 12.26 -7.50 4.85
N ILE A 84 12.22 -7.57 3.53
CA ILE A 84 12.40 -6.40 2.68
C ILE A 84 11.08 -5.60 2.59
N PRO A 85 10.02 -6.04 1.87
CA PRO A 85 8.71 -5.39 1.91
C PRO A 85 8.12 -5.23 3.31
N GLY A 86 8.28 -6.21 4.19
CA GLY A 86 7.71 -6.15 5.55
C GLY A 86 8.25 -4.99 6.39
N THR A 87 9.53 -4.60 6.21
CA THR A 87 10.05 -3.37 6.86
C THR A 87 9.38 -2.10 6.33
N GLY A 88 8.92 -2.10 5.08
CA GLY A 88 8.11 -1.02 4.51
C GLY A 88 6.82 -0.79 5.29
N HIS A 89 6.12 -1.87 5.67
CA HIS A 89 4.92 -1.77 6.53
C HIS A 89 5.23 -1.18 7.91
N LEU A 90 6.36 -1.56 8.50
CA LEU A 90 6.80 -0.99 9.77
C LEU A 90 7.11 0.51 9.65
N LEU A 91 7.81 0.94 8.59
CA LEU A 91 8.10 2.35 8.31
C LEU A 91 6.82 3.16 8.10
N GLN A 92 5.83 2.60 7.39
CA GLN A 92 4.53 3.23 7.20
C GLN A 92 3.80 3.41 8.54
N ASN A 93 3.79 2.38 9.39
CA ASN A 93 3.21 2.43 10.73
C ASN A 93 3.95 3.42 11.64
N PHE A 94 5.28 3.51 11.53
CA PHE A 94 6.05 4.54 12.20
C PHE A 94 5.60 5.94 11.74
N ALA A 95 5.50 6.18 10.42
CA ALA A 95 5.10 7.46 9.85
C ALA A 95 3.70 7.91 10.30
N HIS A 96 2.75 6.99 10.46
CA HIS A 96 1.40 7.31 10.96
C HIS A 96 1.38 8.11 12.27
N GLY A 97 2.35 7.87 13.17
CA GLY A 97 2.47 8.61 14.44
C GLY A 97 3.17 9.98 14.32
N HIS A 98 3.81 10.28 13.19
CA HIS A 98 4.69 11.45 13.05
C HIS A 98 4.22 12.47 12.01
N VAL A 99 3.38 12.07 11.05
CA VAL A 99 2.91 12.95 9.97
C VAL A 99 1.39 13.06 9.92
N SER A 100 0.87 14.12 9.29
CA SER A 100 -0.57 14.33 9.11
C SER A 100 -1.21 13.22 8.25
N LEU A 101 -2.53 13.00 8.37
CA LEU A 101 -3.21 11.99 7.55
C LEU A 101 -3.15 12.36 6.06
N VAL A 102 -3.21 13.67 5.76
CA VAL A 102 -3.02 14.21 4.40
C VAL A 102 -1.63 13.87 3.87
N LEU A 103 -0.57 14.07 4.67
CA LEU A 103 0.79 13.77 4.24
C LEU A 103 1.02 12.27 4.03
N MET A 104 0.40 11.40 4.85
CA MET A 104 0.39 9.95 4.59
C MET A 104 -0.25 9.60 3.24
N GLY A 105 -1.37 10.25 2.90
CA GLY A 105 -2.01 10.07 1.61
C GLY A 105 -1.11 10.48 0.45
N LEU A 106 -0.41 11.62 0.56
CA LEU A 106 0.55 12.09 -0.45
C LEU A 106 1.73 11.12 -0.60
N ILE A 107 2.27 10.59 0.50
CA ILE A 107 3.34 9.58 0.48
C ILE A 107 2.87 8.31 -0.24
N ASN A 108 1.64 7.85 0.04
CA ASN A 108 1.09 6.65 -0.59
C ASN A 108 0.87 6.85 -2.09
N LEU A 109 0.32 8.01 -2.51
CA LEU A 109 0.19 8.37 -3.92
C LEU A 109 1.54 8.40 -4.64
N LEU A 110 2.58 8.94 -3.97
CA LEU A 110 3.93 8.95 -4.51
C LEU A 110 4.45 7.52 -4.72
N ALA A 111 4.24 6.63 -3.74
CA ALA A 111 4.64 5.23 -3.87
C ALA A 111 3.98 4.56 -5.07
N VAL A 112 2.66 4.70 -5.23
CA VAL A 112 1.92 4.12 -6.37
C VAL A 112 2.39 4.70 -7.71
N ALA A 113 2.78 5.97 -7.77
CA ALA A 113 3.30 6.59 -8.98
C ALA A 113 4.70 6.08 -9.37
N ILE A 114 5.55 5.76 -8.39
CA ILE A 114 6.94 5.34 -8.63
C ILE A 114 7.05 3.82 -8.84
N VAL A 115 6.17 3.00 -8.26
CA VAL A 115 6.21 1.52 -8.40
C VAL A 115 6.33 1.04 -9.86
N PRO A 116 5.56 1.56 -10.84
CA PRO A 116 5.71 1.17 -12.24
C PRO A 116 7.09 1.51 -12.83
N LEU A 117 7.75 2.55 -12.33
CA LEU A 117 9.11 2.90 -12.76
C LEU A 117 10.14 1.89 -12.24
N TYR A 118 9.94 1.39 -11.01
CA TYR A 118 10.75 0.29 -10.49
C TYR A 118 10.50 -1.02 -11.24
N ALA A 119 9.25 -1.35 -11.56
CA ALA A 119 8.92 -2.52 -12.38
C ALA A 119 9.59 -2.43 -13.75
N TRP A 120 9.57 -1.26 -14.40
CA TRP A 120 10.29 -1.06 -15.65
C TRP A 120 11.79 -1.28 -15.49
N TRP A 121 12.41 -0.74 -14.44
CA TRP A 121 13.86 -0.83 -14.26
C TRP A 121 14.33 -2.23 -13.85
N LEU A 122 13.59 -2.92 -12.99
CA LEU A 122 14.00 -4.22 -12.41
C LEU A 122 13.47 -5.43 -13.20
N LEU A 123 12.29 -5.32 -13.80
CA LEU A 123 11.59 -6.41 -14.50
C LEU A 123 11.52 -6.18 -16.01
N GLU A 124 12.07 -5.07 -16.52
CA GLU A 124 12.00 -4.66 -17.93
C GLU A 124 10.55 -4.44 -18.45
N GLU A 125 9.57 -4.32 -17.54
CA GLU A 125 8.17 -4.10 -17.84
C GLU A 125 7.90 -2.63 -18.19
N LYS A 126 7.96 -2.31 -19.49
CA LYS A 126 7.75 -0.94 -19.99
C LYS A 126 6.32 -0.44 -19.75
N PRO A 127 6.11 0.67 -19.01
CA PRO A 127 4.81 1.27 -18.83
C PRO A 127 4.32 1.84 -20.16
N GLY A 128 3.00 1.76 -20.39
CA GLY A 128 2.39 2.38 -21.57
C GLY A 128 2.52 3.91 -21.56
N LEU A 129 2.43 4.54 -22.73
CA LEU A 129 2.57 6.00 -22.86
C LEU A 129 1.56 6.76 -21.99
N VAL A 130 0.30 6.30 -21.92
CA VAL A 130 -0.74 6.91 -21.08
C VAL A 130 -0.38 6.80 -19.59
N GLN A 131 0.20 5.67 -19.17
CA GLN A 131 0.63 5.46 -17.80
C GLN A 131 1.79 6.40 -17.44
N LEU A 132 2.77 6.57 -18.33
CA LEU A 132 3.88 7.53 -18.13
C LEU A 132 3.38 8.96 -17.99
N ILE A 133 2.40 9.38 -18.81
CA ILE A 133 1.76 10.70 -18.69
C ILE A 133 1.07 10.83 -17.33
N GLY A 134 0.30 9.82 -16.92
CA GLY A 134 -0.36 9.78 -15.63
C GLY A 134 0.63 9.90 -14.45
N ILE A 135 1.73 9.16 -14.50
CA ILE A 135 2.82 9.25 -13.50
C ILE A 135 3.37 10.69 -13.43
N GLY A 136 3.64 11.31 -14.58
CA GLY A 136 4.11 12.70 -14.64
C GLY A 136 3.13 13.70 -14.01
N ILE A 137 1.83 13.55 -14.29
CA ILE A 137 0.78 14.38 -13.70
C ILE A 137 0.73 14.22 -12.17
N VAL A 138 0.77 12.97 -11.67
CA VAL A 138 0.74 12.69 -10.23
C VAL A 138 1.96 13.30 -9.54
N ILE A 139 3.17 13.03 -10.04
CA ILE A 139 4.41 13.56 -9.44
C ILE A 139 4.40 15.09 -9.45
N GLY A 140 4.02 15.71 -10.57
CA GLY A 140 3.94 17.18 -10.67
C GLY A 140 2.92 17.78 -9.69
N THR A 141 1.76 17.13 -9.53
CA THR A 141 0.74 17.56 -8.57
C THR A 141 1.23 17.44 -7.13
N LEU A 142 1.86 16.32 -6.77
CA LEU A 142 2.41 16.09 -5.44
C LEU A 142 3.51 17.12 -5.11
N ALA A 143 4.41 17.40 -6.06
CA ALA A 143 5.44 18.42 -5.91
C ALA A 143 4.81 19.80 -5.64
N MET A 144 3.81 20.20 -6.44
CA MET A 144 3.08 21.45 -6.23
C MET A 144 2.45 21.52 -4.84
N VAL A 145 1.79 20.46 -4.38
CA VAL A 145 1.10 20.41 -3.08
C VAL A 145 2.09 20.55 -1.92
N VAL A 146 3.22 19.84 -1.97
CA VAL A 146 4.25 19.88 -0.93
C VAL A 146 5.00 21.21 -0.92
N SER A 147 5.13 21.89 -2.06
CA SER A 147 5.78 23.21 -2.16
C SER A 147 4.91 24.38 -1.69
N ARG A 148 3.63 24.18 -1.35
CA ARG A 148 2.79 25.28 -0.85
C ARG A 148 3.21 25.64 0.58
N PRO A 149 3.45 26.93 0.89
CA PRO A 149 3.69 27.36 2.27
C PRO A 149 2.53 26.90 3.15
N THR A 150 2.82 26.13 4.20
CA THR A 150 1.84 25.88 5.25
C THR A 150 1.52 27.22 5.87
N ARG A 151 0.30 27.72 5.65
CA ARG A 151 -0.18 28.95 6.28
C ARG A 151 -0.13 28.70 7.79
N GLN A 152 0.92 29.17 8.46
CA GLN A 152 0.95 29.25 9.90
C GLN A 152 -0.25 30.12 10.29
N LEU A 153 -1.23 29.51 10.96
CA LEU A 153 -2.22 30.26 11.71
C LEU A 153 -1.52 30.78 12.98
N THR A 154 -0.61 31.73 12.80
CA THR A 154 -0.18 32.63 13.87
C THR A 154 -1.28 33.65 14.05
N GLY A 155 -2.22 33.35 14.95
CA GLY A 155 -3.28 34.30 15.27
C GLY A 155 -4.43 33.71 16.05
N ILE A 156 -4.21 33.36 17.31
CA ILE A 156 -5.07 33.75 18.45
C ILE A 156 -4.24 33.54 19.72
N GLY A 157 -4.07 34.64 20.46
CA GLY A 157 -3.45 34.65 21.79
C GLY A 157 -4.40 34.21 22.89
#